data_AF-H9MZG7-F1
#
_entry.id   AF-H9MZG7-F1
#
_cell.length_a   1.000
_cell.length_b   1.000
_cell.length_c   1.000
_cell.angle_alpha   90.00
_cell.angle_beta   90.00
_cell.angle_gamma   90.00
#
_symmetry.space_group_name_H-M   'P 1'
#
loop_
_entity.id
_entity.type
_entity.pdbx_description
1 polymer ?
#
loop_
_entity_poly.entity_id
_entity_poly.type
_entity_poly.pdbx_seq_one_letter_code
_entity_poly.pdbx_strand_id
1 'polypeptide(L)'
;MQIVDNQDMTISVWVFPETDISDVSLELIAAIKQGYLTVKAAGVWAGDVETPSVEAPSEGSKFFGFDMDNEYIGGFDVGAWGTIL
;
A
#
# COMPACT_ATOMS: atom_id res chain seq x y z
N MET A 1 2.33 -4.88 -4.53
CA MET A 1 1.09 -4.58 -3.76
C MET A 1 0.88 -5.67 -2.72
N GLN A 2 0.32 -5.33 -1.56
CA GLN A 2 -0.01 -6.29 -0.50
C GLN A 2 -1.42 -5.99 0.05
N ILE A 3 -2.14 -7.03 0.46
CA ILE A 3 -3.43 -6.89 1.15
C ILE A 3 -3.19 -7.19 2.63
N VAL A 4 -3.62 -6.29 3.49
CA VAL A 4 -3.53 -6.42 4.95
C VAL A 4 -4.93 -6.59 5.49
N ASP A 5 -5.12 -7.65 6.29
CA ASP A 5 -6.39 -7.92 6.97
C ASP A 5 -6.35 -7.34 8.39
N ASN A 6 -7.24 -6.38 8.64
CA ASN A 6 -7.30 -5.65 9.90
C ASN A 6 -8.07 -6.41 11.00
N GLN A 7 -8.57 -7.62 10.70
CA GLN A 7 -9.34 -8.48 11.63
C GLN A 7 -10.68 -7.87 12.10
N ASP A 8 -11.17 -6.81 11.46
CA ASP A 8 -12.36 -6.04 11.85
C ASP A 8 -13.38 -5.86 10.71
N MET A 9 -13.44 -6.85 9.80
CA MET A 9 -14.18 -6.79 8.52
C MET A 9 -13.68 -5.73 7.54
N THR A 10 -12.53 -5.12 7.79
CA THR A 10 -11.85 -4.24 6.84
C THR A 10 -10.52 -4.82 6.36
N ILE A 11 -10.11 -4.42 5.17
CA ILE A 11 -8.77 -4.68 4.63
C ILE A 11 -8.14 -3.36 4.19
N SER A 12 -6.82 -3.27 4.29
CA SER A 12 -6.02 -2.22 3.68
C SER A 12 -5.26 -2.76 2.47
N VAL A 13 -5.11 -1.93 1.44
CA VAL A 13 -4.29 -2.24 0.27
C VAL A 13 -3.04 -1.40 0.28
N TRP A 14 -1.90 -2.07 0.40
CA TRP A 14 -0.58 -1.46 0.41
C TRP A 14 -0.02 -1.42 -1.01
N VAL A 15 0.27 -0.22 -1.49
CA VAL A 15 0.80 0.06 -2.82
C VAL A 15 2.28 0.43 -2.70
N PHE A 16 3.10 -0.19 -3.55
CA PHE A 16 4.55 -0.05 -3.55
C PHE A 16 4.97 0.37 -4.95
N PRO A 17 4.99 1.69 -5.26
CA PRO A 17 5.43 2.17 -6.56
C PRO A 17 6.94 1.92 -6.76
N GLU A 18 7.40 1.66 -7.98
CA GLU A 18 8.84 1.51 -8.23
C GLU A 18 9.57 2.87 -8.11
N THR A 19 8.95 3.93 -8.62
CA THR A 19 9.50 5.29 -8.66
C THR A 19 8.67 6.27 -7.83
N ASP A 20 7.44 6.56 -8.25
CA ASP A 20 6.52 7.46 -7.52
C ASP A 20 5.08 6.99 -7.63
N ILE A 21 4.23 7.38 -6.66
CA ILE A 21 2.80 7.09 -6.73
C ILE A 21 2.10 7.82 -7.88
N SER A 22 2.63 8.97 -8.33
CA SER A 22 2.14 9.70 -9.50
C SER A 22 2.26 8.91 -10.80
N ASP A 23 3.17 7.94 -10.85
CA ASP A 23 3.40 7.08 -12.02
C ASP A 23 2.46 5.86 -12.04
N VAL A 24 1.70 5.62 -10.96
CA VAL A 24 0.70 4.55 -10.90
C VAL A 24 -0.58 4.97 -11.61
N SER A 25 -1.15 4.07 -12.42
CA SER A 25 -2.41 4.31 -13.14
C SER A 25 -3.53 4.73 -12.19
N LEU A 26 -4.15 5.88 -12.50
CA LEU A 26 -5.29 6.41 -11.74
C LEU A 26 -6.51 5.49 -11.84
N GLU A 27 -6.68 4.79 -12.97
CA GLU A 27 -7.72 3.79 -13.16
C GLU A 27 -7.53 2.60 -12.22
N LEU A 28 -6.28 2.17 -12.01
CA LEU A 28 -5.96 1.11 -11.05
C LEU A 28 -6.26 1.55 -9.61
N ILE A 29 -5.83 2.77 -9.23
CA ILE A 29 -6.14 3.35 -7.91
C ILE A 29 -7.66 3.45 -7.73
N ALA A 30 -8.38 3.91 -8.75
CA ALA A 30 -9.84 3.99 -8.73
C ALA A 30 -10.50 2.61 -8.58
N ALA A 31 -10.02 1.60 -9.30
CA ALA A 31 -10.52 0.23 -9.20
C ALA A 31 -10.33 -0.37 -7.80
N ILE A 32 -9.22 -0.06 -7.13
CA ILE A 32 -8.99 -0.44 -5.72
C ILE A 32 -10.00 0.27 -4.82
N LYS A 33 -10.08 1.60 -4.88
CA LYS A 33 -10.96 2.42 -4.02
C LYS A 33 -12.44 2.10 -4.21
N GLN A 34 -12.84 1.74 -5.43
CA GLN A 34 -14.23 1.37 -5.75
C GLN A 34 -14.53 -0.11 -5.45
N GLY A 35 -13.55 -0.88 -4.97
CA GLY A 35 -13.72 -2.29 -4.61
C GLY A 35 -13.95 -3.22 -5.80
N TYR A 36 -13.51 -2.83 -7.00
CA TYR A 36 -13.62 -3.65 -8.20
C TYR A 36 -12.57 -4.76 -8.28
N LEU A 37 -11.51 -4.68 -7.47
CA LEU A 37 -10.63 -5.82 -7.25
C LEU A 37 -11.38 -6.89 -6.44
N THR A 38 -11.70 -8.00 -7.09
CA THR A 38 -12.33 -9.19 -6.50
C THR A 38 -11.34 -10.01 -5.67
N VAL A 39 -10.57 -9.34 -4.80
CA VAL A 39 -9.51 -9.94 -3.97
C VAL A 39 -10.01 -10.36 -2.58
N LYS A 40 -11.29 -10.16 -2.29
CA LYS A 40 -11.92 -10.45 -0.99
C LYS A 40 -13.36 -10.93 -1.14
N ALA A 41 -13.84 -11.65 -0.13
CA ALA A 41 -15.23 -12.09 -0.04
C ALA A 41 -16.23 -10.93 -0.03
N ALA A 42 -17.44 -11.18 -0.54
CA ALA A 42 -18.52 -10.20 -0.51
C ALA A 42 -18.86 -9.81 0.94
N GLY A 43 -18.80 -8.52 1.26
CA GLY A 43 -19.13 -7.97 2.59
C GLY A 43 -17.94 -7.37 3.36
N VAL A 44 -16.70 -7.68 3.00
CA VAL A 44 -15.51 -7.02 3.61
C VAL A 44 -15.33 -5.63 3.00
N TRP A 45 -14.88 -4.61 3.73
CA TRP A 45 -14.65 -3.27 3.17
C TRP A 45 -13.16 -3.05 2.92
N ALA A 46 -12.79 -2.56 1.73
CA ALA A 46 -11.42 -2.07 1.52
C ALA A 46 -11.38 -0.64 2.03
N GLY A 47 -10.87 -0.47 3.25
CA GLY A 47 -10.97 0.78 4.01
C GLY A 47 -10.00 1.82 3.50
N ASP A 48 -8.74 1.41 3.34
CA ASP A 48 -7.64 2.32 3.04
C ASP A 48 -6.74 1.79 1.93
N VAL A 49 -6.21 2.72 1.14
CA VAL A 49 -5.11 2.46 0.22
C VAL A 49 -3.92 3.25 0.72
N GLU A 50 -2.87 2.53 1.13
CA GLU A 50 -1.69 3.13 1.74
C GLU A 50 -0.48 3.01 0.81
N THR A 51 0.36 4.03 0.81
CA THR A 51 1.65 4.05 0.13
C THR A 51 2.73 4.57 1.09
N PRO A 52 4.01 4.19 0.91
CA PRO A 52 5.11 4.81 1.63
C PRO A 52 5.10 6.33 1.43
N SER A 53 5.34 7.10 2.50
CA SER A 53 5.24 8.57 2.56
C SER A 53 6.44 9.29 1.93
N VAL A 54 6.99 8.74 0.85
CA VAL A 54 8.20 9.28 0.23
C VAL A 54 7.80 10.26 -0.86
N GLU A 55 8.45 11.43 -0.91
CA GLU A 55 8.17 12.46 -1.92
C GLU A 55 9.03 12.28 -3.18
N ALA A 56 8.43 12.51 -4.35
CA ALA A 56 9.09 12.43 -5.66
C ALA A 56 10.36 13.30 -5.77
N PRO A 57 11.43 12.86 -6.46
CA PRO A 57 11.68 11.53 -7.01
C PRO A 57 12.52 10.73 -6.00
N SER A 58 11.87 9.85 -5.25
CA SER A 58 12.58 8.96 -4.33
C SER A 58 12.74 7.57 -4.93
N GLU A 59 13.96 7.07 -4.93
CA GLU A 59 14.23 5.66 -5.22
C GLU A 59 13.85 4.83 -3.99
N GLY A 60 12.76 4.05 -4.11
CA GLY A 60 12.37 3.06 -3.11
C GLY A 60 10.98 3.25 -2.50
N SER A 61 10.28 2.14 -2.32
CA SER A 61 8.92 2.07 -1.79
C SER A 61 8.80 1.09 -0.63
N LYS A 62 9.69 1.17 0.35
CA LYS A 62 9.59 0.28 1.51
C LYS A 62 8.80 0.93 2.64
N PHE A 63 7.86 0.21 3.25
CA PHE A 63 7.29 0.63 4.53
C PHE A 63 8.30 0.40 5.64
N PHE A 64 8.25 1.27 6.65
CA PHE A 64 8.97 1.08 7.88
C PHE A 64 8.40 -0.10 8.68
N GLY A 65 9.27 -1.01 9.11
CA GLY A 65 8.88 -2.15 9.94
C GLY A 65 10.08 -2.85 10.59
N PHE A 66 9.78 -3.76 11.51
CA PHE A 66 10.76 -4.56 12.24
C PHE A 66 10.40 -6.03 12.19
N ASP A 67 11.38 -6.90 12.45
CA ASP A 67 11.20 -8.35 12.57
C ASP A 67 10.58 -9.00 11.31
N MET A 68 10.84 -8.40 10.14
CA MET A 68 10.48 -8.90 8.82
C MET A 68 11.65 -8.66 7.87
N ASP A 69 11.98 -9.68 7.07
CA ASP A 69 13.03 -9.60 6.06
C ASP A 69 12.41 -9.85 4.67
N ASN A 70 12.11 -8.76 3.96
CA ASN A 70 11.60 -8.81 2.59
C ASN A 70 11.91 -7.52 1.81
N GLU A 71 11.53 -7.49 0.53
CA GLU A 71 11.80 -6.36 -0.37
C GLU A 71 10.88 -5.14 -0.16
N TYR A 72 9.79 -5.27 0.58
CA TYR A 72 8.77 -4.23 0.81
C TYR A 72 8.86 -3.55 2.19
N ILE A 73 9.58 -4.15 3.14
CA ILE A 73 9.75 -3.64 4.50
C ILE A 73 11.21 -3.29 4.75
N GLY A 74 11.45 -2.09 5.29
CA GLY A 74 12.77 -1.58 5.65
C GLY A 74 12.79 -1.10 7.09
N GLY A 75 13.96 -1.20 7.73
CA GLY A 75 14.18 -0.63 9.06
C GLY A 75 14.43 0.88 9.01
N PHE A 76 15.10 1.38 10.05
CA PHE A 76 15.57 2.78 10.08
C PHE A 76 16.40 3.10 8.83
N ASP A 77 16.36 4.37 8.40
CA ASP A 77 17.01 4.94 7.22
C ASP A 77 16.48 4.52 5.84
N VAL A 78 15.79 3.38 5.72
CA VAL A 78 15.34 2.84 4.41
C VAL A 78 13.82 2.71 4.32
N GLY A 79 13.13 2.43 5.43
CA GLY A 79 11.67 2.35 5.47
C GLY A 79 11.01 3.70 5.71
N ALA A 80 9.86 3.94 5.08
CA ALA A 80 9.05 5.15 5.28
C ALA A 80 7.71 4.85 5.98
N TRP A 81 7.15 5.86 6.62
CA TRP A 81 5.81 5.77 7.22
C TRP A 81 4.75 5.63 6.15
N GLY A 82 3.58 5.09 6.51
CA GLY A 82 2.44 5.04 5.59
C GLY A 82 1.68 6.35 5.49
N THR A 83 1.22 6.68 4.28
CA THR A 83 0.23 7.72 4.04
C THR A 83 -0.94 7.14 3.24
N ILE A 84 -2.14 7.63 3.53
CA ILE A 84 -3.36 7.25 2.83
C ILE A 84 -3.48 8.03 1.53
N LEU A 85 -3.87 7.36 0.45
CA LEU A 85 -4.13 7.93 -0.87
C LEU A 85 -5.55 8.46 -1.05
#